data_AF-A0A357FXH0-F1
#
_entry.id   AF-A0A357FXH0-F1
#
_cell.length_a   1.000
_cell.length_b   1.000
_cell.length_c   1.000
_cell.angle_alpha   90.00
_cell.angle_beta   90.00
_cell.angle_gamma   90.00
#
_symmetry.space_group_name_H-M   'P 1'
#
loop_
_entity.id
_entity.type
_entity.pdbx_description
1 polymer ?
#
loop_
_entity_poly.entity_id
_entity_poly.type
_entity_poly.pdbx_seq_one_letter_code
_entity_poly.pdbx_strand_id
1 'polypeptide(L)' 'NDISGRPTLELTGGALGRLREMVPKGMKPAIHLTITDEPPLAKAVVIIEAV' A
#
# COMPACT_ATOMS: atom_id res chain seq x y z
N ASN A 1 -2.10 1.93 11.42
CA ASN A 1 -1.38 0.67 11.75
C ASN A 1 -2.37 -0.34 12.26
N ASP A 2 -2.18 -1.62 11.95
CA ASP A 2 -2.98 -2.70 12.52
C ASP A 2 -2.56 -2.98 13.98
N ILE A 3 -3.23 -3.93 14.64
CA ILE A 3 -2.94 -4.31 16.03
C ILE A 3 -1.52 -4.86 16.23
N SER A 4 -0.86 -5.33 15.16
CA SER A 4 0.54 -5.80 15.20
C SER A 4 1.56 -4.68 14.95
N GLY A 5 1.10 -3.44 14.76
CA GLY A 5 1.95 -2.30 14.48
C GLY A 5 2.35 -2.17 13.00
N ARG A 6 1.86 -3.05 12.12
CA ARG A 6 2.16 -2.95 10.68
C ARG A 6 1.45 -1.73 10.09
N PRO A 7 2.12 -0.97 9.22
CA PRO A 7 1.52 0.22 8.63
C PRO A 7 0.35 -0.16 7.71
N THR A 8 -0.67 0.68 7.72
CA THR A 8 -1.89 0.54 6.91
C THR A 8 -2.07 1.78 6.06
N LEU A 9 -2.59 1.62 4.85
CA LEU A 9 -2.85 2.73 3.91
C LEU A 9 -4.32 2.79 3.54
N GLU A 10 -4.87 3.99 3.54
CA GLU A 10 -6.17 4.30 2.95
C GLU A 10 -5.93 5.17 1.71
N LEU A 11 -6.20 4.62 0.52
CA LEU A 11 -6.09 5.38 -0.72
C LEU A 11 -7.40 6.08 -1.05
N THR A 12 -7.30 7.33 -1.47
CA THR A 12 -8.45 8.17 -1.87
C THR A 12 -8.21 8.80 -3.24
N GLY A 13 -9.25 9.42 -3.82
CA GLY A 13 -9.17 10.18 -5.07
C GLY A 13 -8.51 9.42 -6.22
N GLY A 14 -7.59 10.08 -6.92
CA GLY A 14 -6.90 9.51 -8.09
C GLY A 14 -6.06 8.27 -7.78
N ALA A 15 -5.48 8.15 -6.59
CA ALA A 15 -4.71 6.98 -6.20
C ALA A 15 -5.61 5.73 -6.05
N LEU A 16 -6.81 5.91 -5.47
CA LEU A 16 -7.81 4.85 -5.40
C LEU A 16 -8.32 4.46 -6.80
N GLY A 17 -8.55 5.45 -7.68
CA GLY A 17 -8.93 5.22 -9.07
C GLY A 17 -7.89 4.37 -9.80
N ARG A 18 -6.62 4.76 -9.72
CA ARG A 18 -5.52 4.04 -10.36
C ARG A 18 -5.36 2.62 -9.80
N LEU A 19 -5.50 2.43 -8.48
CA LEU A 19 -5.46 1.10 -7.88
C LEU A 19 -6.57 0.20 -8.45
N ARG A 20 -7.80 0.71 -8.56
CA ARG A 20 -8.93 -0.04 -9.12
C ARG A 20 -8.72 -0.43 -10.58
N GLU A 21 -8.06 0.43 -11.37
CA GLU A 21 -7.71 0.12 -12.77
C GLU A 21 -6.61 -0.94 -12.89
N MET A 22 -5.70 -1.05 -11.91
CA MET A 22 -4.64 -2.06 -11.93
C MET A 22 -5.12 -3.45 -11.49
N VAL A 23 -6.20 -3.53 -10.70
CA VAL A 23 -6.68 -4.80 -10.13
C VAL A 23 -7.60 -5.51 -11.12
N PRO A 24 -7.33 -6.77 -11.50
CA PRO A 24 -8.21 -7.53 -12.37
C PRO A 24 -9.61 -7.75 -11.77
N LYS A 25 -10.60 -7.94 -12.66
CA LYS A 25 -11.99 -8.18 -12.24
C LYS A 25 -12.10 -9.41 -11.35
N GLY A 26 -12.78 -9.27 -10.22
CA GLY A 26 -13.03 -10.35 -9.26
C GLY A 26 -11.92 -10.53 -8.20
N MET A 27 -10.81 -9.80 -8.33
CA MET A 27 -9.72 -9.80 -7.35
C MET A 27 -9.83 -8.59 -6.41
N LYS A 28 -9.15 -8.66 -5.27
CA LYS A 28 -9.02 -7.56 -4.31
C LYS A 28 -7.56 -7.10 -4.24
N PRO A 29 -7.29 -5.79 -4.11
CA PRO A 29 -5.94 -5.33 -3.84
C PRO A 29 -5.53 -5.64 -2.40
N ALA A 30 -4.31 -6.12 -2.23
CA ALA A 30 -3.58 -6.13 -0.96
C ALA A 30 -2.32 -5.24 -1.10
N ILE A 31 -2.12 -4.33 -0.15
CA ILE A 31 -0.96 -3.43 -0.15
C ILE A 31 -0.07 -3.78 1.03
N HIS A 32 1.17 -4.15 0.72
CA HIS A 32 2.20 -4.45 1.72
C HIS A 32 3.18 -3.29 1.76
N LEU A 33 3.25 -2.62 2.91
CA LEU A 33 4.06 -1.42 3.12
C LEU A 33 5.12 -1.69 4.19
N THR A 34 6.36 -1.34 3.89
CA THR A 34 7.46 -1.26 4.87
C THR A 34 8.09 0.11 4.77
N ILE A 35 8.32 0.76 5.92
CA ILE A 35 8.93 2.09 6.01
C ILE A 35 10.11 2.01 6.98
N THR A 36 11.20 2.69 6.63
CA THR A 36 12.39 2.88 7.47
C THR A 36 12.75 4.36 7.46
N ASP A 37 13.12 4.89 8.61
CA ASP A 37 13.58 6.26 8.79
C ASP A 37 14.94 6.22 9.49
N GLU A 38 16.02 6.30 8.70
CA GLU A 38 17.40 6.21 9.15
C GLU A 38 18.15 7.47 8.71
N PRO A 39 18.55 8.37 9.63
CA PRO A 39 19.16 9.64 9.26
C PRO A 39 20.36 9.50 8.31
N PRO A 40 20.41 10.26 7.19
CA PRO A 40 19.56 11.40 6.84
C PRO A 40 18.35 11.06 5.94
N LEU A 41 18.05 9.79 5.68
CA LEU A 41 17.08 9.38 4.67
C LEU A 41 15.91 8.59 5.25
N ALA A 42 14.75 8.73 4.62
CA ALA A 42 13.62 7.84 4.82
C ALA A 42 13.37 7.05 3.53
N LYS A 43 12.88 5.82 3.70
CA LYS A 43 12.54 4.92 2.60
C LYS A 43 11.22 4.22 2.87
N ALA A 44 10.43 4.03 1.82
CA ALA A 44 9.28 3.14 1.81
C ALA A 44 9.40 2.14 0.65
N VAL A 45 9.00 0.90 0.90
CA VAL A 45 8.81 -0.13 -0.12
C VAL A 45 7.35 -0.52 -0.12
N VAL A 46 6.73 -0.51 -1.30
CA VAL A 46 5.32 -0.81 -1.50
C VAL A 46 5.20 -1.95 -2.51
N ILE A 47 4.51 -3.01 -2.12
CA ILE A 47 4.11 -4.10 -3.00
C ILE A 47 2.58 -4.08 -3.10
N ILE A 48 2.07 -4.07 -4.32
CA ILE A 48 0.63 -4.16 -4.62
C ILE A 48 0.38 -5.53 -5.22
N GLU A 49 -0.44 -6.32 -4.55
CA GLU A 49 -0.82 -7.67 -4.94
C GLU A 49 -2.33 -7.69 -5.26
N ALA A 50 -2.73 -8.48 -6.25
CA ALA A 50 -4.12 -8.81 -6.49
C ALA A 50 -4.37 -10.23 -5.98
N VAL A 51 -5.33 -10.40 -5.07
CA VAL A 51 -5.71 -11.68 -4.45
C VAL A 51 -7.15 -12.05 -4.75
#